data_AF-B5CZS3-F1
#
_entry.id   AF-B5CZS3-F1
#
_cell.length_a   1.000
_cell.length_b   1.000
_cell.length_c   1.000
_cell.angle_alpha   90.00
_cell.angle_beta   90.00
_cell.angle_gamma   90.00
#
_symmetry.space_group_name_H-M   'P 1'
#
loop_
_entity.id
_entity.type
_entity.pdbx_description
1 polymer ?
#
loop_
_entity_poly.entity_id
_entity_poly.type
_entity_poly.pdbx_seq_one_letter_code
_entity_poly.pdbx_strand_id
1 'polypeptide(L)'
;MDIPKEIVSLHHNHFLLTKNFRIMASRRSLKKTVNYITELAAGLCLVESANANAEKREAYSEVFLQIINLRNDIISRISHTEPGSVKLFYKKLRADFNAEVDNVFKKLEELSK
;
A
#
# COMPACT_ATOMS: atom_id res chain seq x y z
N MET A 1 38.05 15.98 20.84
CA MET A 1 38.11 14.51 20.92
C MET A 1 38.23 14.00 19.49
N ASP A 2 39.40 13.52 19.11
CA ASP A 2 39.64 13.00 17.76
C ASP A 2 39.07 11.59 17.65
N ILE A 3 38.15 11.41 16.69
CA ILE A 3 37.54 10.11 16.41
C ILE A 3 38.61 9.23 15.75
N PRO A 4 38.92 8.04 16.29
CA PRO A 4 39.89 7.12 15.69
C PRO A 4 39.54 6.83 14.23
N LYS A 5 40.55 6.84 13.34
CA LYS A 5 40.37 6.62 11.89
C LYS A 5 39.70 5.27 11.56
N GLU A 6 39.83 4.29 12.45
CA GLU A 6 39.16 2.99 12.37
C GLU A 6 37.65 3.07 12.56
N ILE A 7 37.17 3.96 13.44
CA ILE A 7 35.73 4.21 13.65
C ILE A 7 35.14 4.92 12.42
N VAL A 8 35.88 5.86 11.81
CA VAL A 8 35.47 6.52 10.56
C VAL A 8 35.42 5.51 9.40
N SER A 9 36.35 4.56 9.34
CA SER A 9 36.38 3.47 8.35
C SER A 9 35.20 2.50 8.53
N LEU A 10 34.88 2.12 9.78
CA LEU A 10 33.71 1.28 10.09
C LEU A 10 32.39 1.98 9.75
N HIS A 11 32.26 3.29 10.04
CA HIS A 11 31.10 4.08 9.64
C HIS A 11 31.00 4.23 8.11
N HIS A 12 32.13 4.41 7.41
CA HIS A 12 32.13 4.41 5.94
C HIS A 12 31.72 3.05 5.38
N ASN A 13 32.21 1.94 5.93
CA ASN A 13 31.86 0.59 5.47
C ASN A 13 30.42 0.21 5.79
N HIS A 14 29.90 0.57 6.97
CA HIS A 14 28.47 0.40 7.31
C HIS A 14 27.57 1.28 6.41
N PHE A 15 27.98 2.52 6.14
CA PHE A 15 27.27 3.41 5.22
C PHE A 15 27.29 2.91 3.77
N LEU A 16 28.39 2.32 3.30
CA LEU A 16 28.50 1.74 1.95
C LEU A 16 27.74 0.41 1.83
N LEU A 17 27.57 -0.36 2.92
CA LEU A 17 26.68 -1.53 2.95
C LEU A 17 25.21 -1.13 2.83
N THR A 18 24.81 0.03 3.38
CA THR A 18 23.43 0.54 3.23
C THR A 18 23.12 1.12 1.84
N LYS A 19 24.13 1.48 1.04
CA LYS A 19 23.92 2.08 -0.29
C LYS A 19 23.74 1.09 -1.43
N ASN A 20 24.09 -0.19 -1.25
CA ASN A 20 24.05 -1.19 -2.32
C ASN A 20 22.96 -2.25 -2.15
N PHE A 21 22.22 -2.26 -1.05
CA PHE A 21 20.93 -2.95 -1.01
C PHE A 21 19.89 -2.05 -1.69
N ARG A 22 19.98 -1.96 -3.02
CA ARG A 22 18.86 -1.50 -3.85
C ARG A 22 17.70 -2.42 -3.47
N ILE A 23 16.83 -1.98 -2.56
CA ILE A 23 15.59 -2.67 -2.25
C ILE A 23 14.80 -2.66 -3.54
N MET A 24 15.05 -3.65 -4.38
CA MET A 24 14.33 -3.84 -5.61
C MET A 24 12.98 -4.36 -5.16
N ALA A 25 12.06 -3.44 -4.95
CA ALA A 25 10.66 -3.76 -4.72
C ALA A 25 10.22 -4.61 -5.90
N SER A 26 10.19 -5.93 -5.68
CA SER A 26 9.77 -6.88 -6.68
C SER A 26 8.26 -6.75 -6.87
N ARG A 27 7.75 -7.11 -8.06
CA ARG A 27 6.29 -7.23 -8.26
C ARG A 27 5.63 -8.06 -7.16
N ARG A 28 6.33 -9.07 -6.63
CA ARG A 28 5.89 -9.88 -5.50
C ARG A 28 5.74 -9.06 -4.21
N SER A 29 6.73 -8.25 -3.83
CA SER A 29 6.63 -7.44 -2.61
C SER A 29 5.56 -6.36 -2.75
N LEU A 30 5.41 -5.76 -3.93
CA LEU A 30 4.37 -4.75 -4.15
C LEU A 30 2.95 -5.34 -4.05
N LYS A 31 2.72 -6.51 -4.64
CA LYS A 31 1.45 -7.24 -4.48
C LYS A 31 1.15 -7.58 -3.02
N LYS A 32 2.16 -7.99 -2.24
CA LYS A 32 2.00 -8.24 -0.80
C LYS A 32 1.58 -6.97 -0.05
N THR A 33 2.17 -5.82 -0.37
CA THR A 33 1.78 -4.54 0.24
C THR A 33 0.35 -4.17 -0.10
N VAL A 34 -0.07 -4.32 -1.36
CA VAL A 34 -1.45 -4.05 -1.80
C VAL A 34 -2.44 -4.98 -1.09
N ASN A 35 -2.14 -6.27 -1.02
CA ASN A 35 -2.97 -7.23 -0.29
C ASN A 35 -3.07 -6.85 1.19
N TYR A 36 -1.95 -6.58 1.86
CA TYR A 36 -1.94 -6.20 3.26
C TYR A 36 -2.84 -4.98 3.55
N ILE A 37 -2.70 -3.91 2.77
CA ILE A 37 -3.49 -2.68 2.96
C ILE A 37 -4.98 -2.95 2.69
N THR A 38 -5.30 -3.63 1.60
CA THR A 38 -6.69 -3.90 1.22
C THR A 38 -7.38 -4.92 2.13
N GLU A 39 -6.64 -5.90 2.66
CA GLU A 39 -7.12 -6.84 3.68
C GLU A 39 -7.41 -6.14 5.00
N LEU A 40 -6.55 -5.20 5.44
CA LEU A 40 -6.82 -4.38 6.62
C LEU A 40 -8.05 -3.49 6.45
N ALA A 41 -8.18 -2.81 5.30
CA ALA A 41 -9.35 -1.99 5.00
C ALA A 41 -10.64 -2.83 4.95
N ALA A 42 -10.57 -4.02 4.33
CA ALA A 42 -11.69 -4.95 4.28
C ALA A 42 -12.08 -5.46 5.68
N GLY A 43 -11.09 -5.80 6.51
CA GLY A 43 -11.32 -6.21 7.90
C GLY A 43 -11.99 -5.11 8.73
N LEU A 44 -11.50 -3.87 8.62
CA LEU A 44 -12.12 -2.72 9.26
C LEU A 44 -13.57 -2.54 8.79
N CYS A 45 -13.81 -2.55 7.48
CA CYS A 45 -15.15 -2.43 6.91
C CYS A 45 -16.12 -3.49 7.43
N LEU A 46 -15.66 -4.74 7.58
CA LEU A 46 -16.48 -5.84 8.12
C LEU A 46 -16.79 -5.64 9.60
N VAL A 47 -15.81 -5.20 10.41
CA VAL A 47 -16.02 -4.93 11.84
C VAL A 47 -17.02 -3.78 12.04
N GLU A 48 -16.86 -2.68 11.30
CA GLU A 48 -17.79 -1.55 11.36
C GLU A 48 -19.21 -1.96 10.90
N SER A 49 -19.32 -2.72 9.81
CA SER A 49 -20.60 -3.24 9.32
C SER A 49 -21.30 -4.15 10.34
N ALA A 50 -20.54 -4.99 11.06
CA ALA A 50 -21.08 -5.86 12.10
C ALA A 50 -21.68 -5.08 13.28
N ASN A 51 -21.10 -3.90 13.58
CA ASN A 51 -21.58 -2.99 14.62
C ASN A 51 -22.68 -2.03 14.12
N ALA A 52 -22.91 -1.96 12.81
CA ALA A 52 -23.86 -1.04 12.21
C ALA A 52 -25.32 -1.55 12.30
N ASN A 53 -26.26 -0.60 12.28
CA ASN A 53 -27.68 -0.87 12.13
C ASN A 53 -27.99 -1.44 10.73
N ALA A 54 -29.18 -2.03 10.57
CA ALA A 54 -29.55 -2.70 9.31
C ALA A 54 -29.50 -1.77 8.09
N GLU A 55 -29.86 -0.50 8.24
CA GLU A 55 -29.88 0.51 7.18
C GLU A 55 -28.48 0.80 6.61
N LYS A 56 -27.44 0.85 7.47
CA LYS A 56 -26.07 1.16 7.05
C LYS A 56 -25.32 -0.03 6.46
N ARG A 57 -25.76 -1.27 6.70
CA ARG A 57 -25.05 -2.49 6.25
C ARG A 57 -24.93 -2.61 4.73
N GLU A 58 -25.92 -2.10 3.99
CA GLU A 58 -25.86 -2.08 2.53
C GLU A 58 -24.74 -1.15 2.04
N ALA A 59 -24.63 0.05 2.61
CA ALA A 59 -23.56 0.99 2.27
C ALA A 59 -22.16 0.43 2.61
N TYR A 60 -22.01 -0.27 3.75
CA TYR A 60 -20.76 -0.98 4.04
C TYR A 60 -20.45 -2.10 3.04
N SER A 61 -21.46 -2.80 2.54
CA SER A 61 -21.28 -3.84 1.52
C SER A 61 -20.76 -3.24 0.21
N GLU A 62 -21.24 -2.05 -0.17
CA GLU A 62 -20.71 -1.33 -1.34
C GLU A 62 -19.25 -0.91 -1.16
N VAL A 63 -18.88 -0.40 0.03
CA VAL A 63 -17.48 -0.06 0.35
C VAL A 63 -16.61 -1.31 0.34
N PHE A 64 -17.09 -2.43 0.87
CA PHE A 64 -16.37 -3.71 0.82
C PHE A 64 -16.12 -4.16 -0.63
N LEU A 65 -17.13 -4.08 -1.50
CA LEU A 65 -16.96 -4.40 -2.92
C LEU A 65 -15.95 -3.47 -3.61
N GLN A 66 -15.95 -2.17 -3.27
CA GLN A 66 -14.95 -1.22 -3.78
C GLN A 66 -13.53 -1.64 -3.39
N ILE A 67 -13.30 -2.07 -2.15
CA ILE A 67 -11.99 -2.54 -1.68
C ILE A 67 -11.53 -3.77 -2.47
N ILE A 68 -12.43 -4.74 -2.68
CA ILE A 68 -12.12 -5.96 -3.45
C ILE A 68 -11.78 -5.63 -4.91
N ASN A 69 -12.54 -4.73 -5.52
CA ASN A 69 -12.31 -4.30 -6.89
C ASN A 69 -10.99 -3.52 -7.04
N LEU A 70 -10.67 -2.62 -6.10
CA LEU A 70 -9.39 -1.91 -6.04
C LEU A 70 -8.22 -2.89 -5.97
N ARG A 71 -8.29 -3.88 -5.07
CA ARG A 71 -7.26 -4.92 -4.97
C ARG A 71 -7.08 -5.64 -6.30
N ASN A 72 -8.18 -6.10 -6.91
CA ASN A 72 -8.12 -6.86 -8.15
C ASN A 72 -7.52 -6.04 -9.30
N ASP A 73 -7.91 -4.76 -9.44
CA ASP A 73 -7.34 -3.84 -10.44
C ASP A 73 -5.83 -3.68 -10.24
N ILE A 74 -5.41 -3.29 -9.04
CA ILE A 74 -4.00 -2.97 -8.77
C ILE A 74 -3.12 -4.22 -8.88
N ILE A 75 -3.57 -5.38 -8.39
CA ILE A 75 -2.84 -6.65 -8.54
C ILE A 75 -2.71 -7.05 -10.01
N SER A 76 -3.76 -6.85 -10.82
CA SER A 76 -3.73 -7.08 -12.26
C SER A 76 -2.71 -6.17 -12.94
N ARG A 77 -2.77 -4.86 -12.68
CA ARG A 77 -1.83 -3.87 -13.22
C ARG A 77 -0.38 -4.19 -12.87
N ILE A 78 -0.08 -4.59 -11.62
CA ILE A 78 1.28 -5.01 -11.23
C ILE A 78 1.72 -6.27 -11.99
N SER A 79 0.79 -7.18 -12.30
CA SER A 79 1.09 -8.39 -13.07
C SER A 79 1.46 -8.07 -14.51
N HIS A 80 0.84 -7.05 -15.09
CA HIS A 80 0.95 -6.65 -16.48
C HIS A 80 1.57 -5.25 -16.65
N THR A 81 2.74 -5.04 -16.05
CA THR A 81 3.50 -3.78 -16.23
C THR A 81 3.80 -3.48 -17.69
N GLU A 82 3.46 -2.27 -18.13
CA GLU A 82 3.71 -1.80 -19.49
C GLU A 82 5.21 -1.67 -19.81
N PRO A 83 5.68 -2.25 -20.94
CA PRO A 83 7.04 -2.06 -21.40
C PRO A 83 7.26 -0.61 -21.89
N GLY A 84 8.49 -0.10 -21.79
CA GLY A 84 8.89 1.20 -22.34
C GLY A 84 8.75 2.41 -21.40
N SER A 85 7.85 2.40 -20.41
CA SER A 85 7.64 3.53 -19.47
C SER A 85 7.43 3.13 -18.00
N VAL A 86 8.18 2.12 -17.53
CA VAL A 86 8.04 1.49 -16.21
C VAL A 86 8.02 2.48 -15.04
N LYS A 87 8.87 3.53 -15.06
CA LYS A 87 8.93 4.52 -13.97
C LYS A 87 7.63 5.34 -13.87
N LEU A 88 7.11 5.80 -15.02
CA LEU A 88 5.86 6.56 -15.06
C LEU A 88 4.67 5.66 -14.70
N PHE A 89 4.67 4.42 -15.18
CA PHE A 89 3.67 3.42 -14.83
C PHE A 89 3.53 3.28 -13.31
N TYR A 90 4.64 3.01 -12.60
CA TYR A 90 4.57 2.82 -11.15
C TYR A 90 4.28 4.11 -10.37
N LYS A 91 4.68 5.28 -10.89
CA LYS A 91 4.31 6.58 -10.30
C LYS A 91 2.79 6.76 -10.35
N LYS A 92 2.17 6.47 -11.49
CA LYS A 92 0.72 6.54 -11.68
C LYS A 92 -0.01 5.49 -10.85
N LEU A 93 0.44 4.23 -10.91
CA LEU A 93 -0.14 3.13 -10.10
C LEU A 93 -0.20 3.49 -8.61
N ARG A 94 0.88 4.07 -8.07
CA ARG A 94 0.93 4.49 -6.66
C ARG A 94 -0.04 5.63 -6.38
N ALA A 95 -0.12 6.62 -7.27
CA ALA A 95 -1.04 7.75 -7.10
C ALA A 95 -2.50 7.27 -7.12
N ASP A 96 -2.87 6.45 -8.10
CA ASP A 96 -4.21 5.88 -8.23
C ASP A 96 -4.58 5.03 -7.00
N PHE A 97 -3.66 4.14 -6.57
CA PHE A 97 -3.90 3.30 -5.40
C PHE A 97 -4.10 4.12 -4.12
N ASN A 98 -3.24 5.11 -3.88
CA ASN A 98 -3.37 5.97 -2.70
C ASN A 98 -4.69 6.76 -2.72
N ALA A 99 -5.06 7.32 -3.87
CA ALA A 99 -6.30 8.09 -3.99
C ALA A 99 -7.53 7.23 -3.70
N GLU A 100 -7.57 5.99 -4.20
CA GLU A 100 -8.70 5.09 -3.93
C GLU A 100 -8.71 4.56 -2.49
N VAL A 101 -7.53 4.32 -1.89
CA VAL A 101 -7.45 3.99 -0.46
C VAL A 101 -7.99 5.15 0.40
N ASP A 102 -7.58 6.39 0.12
CA ASP A 102 -8.07 7.57 0.84
C ASP A 102 -9.60 7.72 0.68
N ASN A 103 -10.12 7.47 -0.52
CA ASN A 103 -11.56 7.48 -0.81
C ASN A 103 -12.32 6.43 0.01
N VAL A 104 -11.80 5.19 0.09
CA VAL A 104 -12.37 4.13 0.92
C VAL A 104 -12.40 4.56 2.39
N PHE A 105 -11.30 5.06 2.94
CA PHE A 105 -11.25 5.45 4.35
C PHE A 105 -12.17 6.63 4.66
N LYS A 106 -12.30 7.59 3.74
CA LYS A 106 -13.26 8.69 3.87
C LYS A 106 -14.71 8.18 3.95
N LYS A 107 -15.10 7.24 3.08
CA LYS A 107 -16.44 6.63 3.12
C LYS A 107 -16.68 5.86 4.41
N LEU A 108 -15.70 5.12 4.90
CA LEU A 108 -15.80 4.42 6.19
C LEU A 108 -16.00 5.42 7.35
N GLU A 109 -15.25 6.53 7.35
CA GLU A 109 -15.41 7.58 8.36
C GLU A 109 -16.80 8.20 8.32
N GLU A 110 -17.34 8.49 7.12
CA GLU A 110 -18.69 9.01 6.94
C GLU A 110 -19.76 8.04 7.43
N LEU A 111 -19.60 6.74 7.20
CA LEU A 111 -20.55 5.71 7.64
C LEU A 111 -20.50 5.43 9.14
N SER A 112 -19.33 5.61 9.77
CA SER A 112 -19.14 5.42 11.21
C SER A 112 -19.80 6.50 12.08
N LYS A 113 -20.10 7.67 11.50
CA LYS A 113 -20.82 8.78 12.16
C LYS A 113 -22.31 8.46 12.25
#